data_AF-A0A2E8U8A5-F1
#
_entry.id   AF-A0A2E8U8A5-F1
#
_cell.length_a   1.000
_cell.length_b   1.000
_cell.length_c   1.000
_cell.angle_alpha   90.00
_cell.angle_beta   90.00
_cell.angle_gamma   90.00
#
_symmetry.space_group_name_H-M   'P 1'
#
loop_
_entity.id
_entity.type
_entity.pdbx_description
1 polymer ?
#
loop_
_entity_poly.entity_id
_entity_poly.type
_entity_poly.pdbx_seq_one_letter_code
_entity_poly.pdbx_strand_id
1 'polypeptide(L)' 'MDSSLKSVLIVEAKFYPEISIDLADGAISVLDAKGFSFERVEVPGIFEIP' A
#
# COMPACT_ATOMS: atom_id res chain seq x y z
N MET A 1 5.55 -20.55 13.69
CA MET A 1 5.40 -19.69 12.50
C MET A 1 5.81 -18.31 12.96
N ASP A 2 6.97 -17.85 12.50
CA ASP A 2 7.62 -16.65 13.03
C ASP A 2 6.73 -15.43 12.82
N SER A 3 6.31 -14.80 13.91
CA SER A 3 5.42 -13.64 13.93
C SER A 3 6.16 -12.32 13.62
N SER A 4 7.38 -12.40 13.07
CA SER A 4 8.31 -11.26 12.94
C SER A 4 8.45 -10.68 11.52
N LEU A 5 7.72 -11.18 10.52
CA LEU A 5 7.63 -10.48 9.23
C LEU A 5 6.73 -9.25 9.43
N LYS A 6 7.34 -8.07 9.43
CA LYS A 6 6.62 -6.80 9.52
C LYS A 6 5.81 -6.64 8.23
N SER A 7 4.49 -6.63 8.38
CA SER A 7 3.56 -6.44 7.26
C SER A 7 3.05 -5.01 7.21
N VAL A 8 3.00 -4.42 6.02
CA VAL A 8 2.51 -3.06 5.77
C VAL A 8 1.19 -3.12 5.00
N LEU A 9 0.17 -2.41 5.46
CA LEU A 9 -1.08 -2.22 4.73
C LEU A 9 -1.01 -0.93 3.93
N ILE A 10 -1.18 -1.02 2.62
CA ILE A 10 -1.31 0.12 1.71
C ILE A 10 -2.80 0.32 1.44
N VAL A 11 -3.35 1.44 1.88
CA VAL A 11 -4.75 1.84 1.62
C VAL A 11 -4.74 2.98 0.61
N GLU A 12 -5.42 2.80 -0.52
CA GLU A 12 -5.45 3.78 -1.60
C GLU A 12 -6.87 4.15 -2.01
N ALA A 13 -7.08 5.45 -2.24
CA ALA A 13 -8.28 5.98 -2.88
C ALA A 13 -7.99 6.24 -4.36
N LYS A 14 -8.89 5.82 -5.27
CA LYS A 14 -8.69 5.98 -6.73
C LYS A 14 -9.42 7.20 -7.30
N PHE A 15 -9.31 8.36 -6.64
CA PHE A 15 -9.82 9.61 -7.20
C PHE A 15 -9.00 10.06 -8.42
N TYR A 16 -7.67 9.85 -8.38
CA TYR A 16 -6.75 10.01 -9.52
C TYR A 16 -6.00 8.69 -9.76
N PRO A 17 -6.56 7.77 -10.58
CA PRO A 17 -6.05 6.40 -10.67
C PRO A 17 -4.57 6.28 -11.02
N GLU A 18 -4.08 7.06 -11.99
CA GLU A 18 -2.67 7.01 -12.41
C GLU A 18 -1.74 7.46 -11.28
N ILE A 19 -2.09 8.55 -10.57
CA ILE A 19 -1.31 9.04 -9.44
C ILE A 19 -1.31 8.02 -8.30
N SER A 20 -2.47 7.43 -7.98
CA SER A 20 -2.58 6.44 -6.90
C SER A 20 -1.77 5.18 -7.21
N ILE A 21 -1.80 4.71 -8.46
CA ILE A 21 -1.00 3.55 -8.92
C ILE A 21 0.49 3.86 -8.80
N ASP A 22 0.96 4.99 -9.33
CA ASP A 22 2.38 5.35 -9.30
C ASP A 22 2.91 5.49 -7.86
N LEU A 23 2.09 6.06 -6.96
CA LEU A 23 2.44 6.18 -5.54
C LEU A 23 2.49 4.81 -4.85
N ALA A 24 1.53 3.93 -5.12
CA ALA A 24 1.51 2.58 -4.56
C ALA A 24 2.70 1.77 -5.04
N ASP A 25 3.03 1.83 -6.33
CA ASP A 25 4.16 1.10 -6.93
C ASP A 25 5.51 1.61 -6.38
N GLY A 26 5.63 2.92 -6.15
CA GLY A 26 6.78 3.49 -5.45
C GLY A 26 6.92 3.00 -4.02
N ALA A 27 5.82 2.94 -3.26
CA ALA A 27 5.82 2.42 -1.89
C ALA A 27 6.20 0.94 -1.84
N ILE A 28 5.61 0.12 -2.72
CA ILE A 28 5.91 -1.31 -2.86
C ILE A 28 7.39 -1.54 -3.16
N SER A 29 7.96 -0.77 -4.10
CA SER A 29 9.38 -0.87 -4.46
C SER A 29 10.31 -0.68 -3.26
N VAL A 30 9.96 0.21 -2.33
CA VAL A 30 10.72 0.44 -1.09
C VAL A 30 10.54 -0.72 -0.10
N LEU A 31 9.33 -1.24 0.04
CA LEU A 31 9.02 -2.35 0.93
C LEU A 31 9.71 -3.64 0.49
N ASP A 32 9.67 -3.95 -0.81
CA ASP A 32 10.35 -5.09 -1.41
C ASP A 32 11.87 -4.99 -1.23
N ALA A 33 12.46 -3.82 -1.48
CA ALA A 33 13.90 -3.59 -1.28
C ALA A 33 14.35 -3.76 0.18
N LYS A 34 13.41 -3.72 1.14
CA LYS A 34 13.66 -3.91 2.57
C LYS A 34 13.17 -5.27 3.09
N GLY A 35 12.59 -6.11 2.24
CA GLY A 35 12.07 -7.43 2.61
C GLY A 35 10.83 -7.40 3.50
N PHE A 36 10.01 -6.35 3.40
CA PHE A 36 8.72 -6.27 4.09
C PHE A 36 7.63 -6.92 3.25
N SER A 37 6.69 -7.61 3.89
CA SER A 37 5.46 -8.02 3.22
C SER A 37 4.48 -6.86 3.18
N PHE A 38 3.57 -6.86 2.20
CA PHE A 38 2.52 -5.85 2.13
C PHE A 38 1.20 -6.41 1.60
N GLU A 39 0.12 -5.70 1.91
CA GLU A 39 -1.21 -5.91 1.37
C GLU A 39 -1.74 -4.59 0.80
N ARG A 40 -2.54 -4.66 -0.27
CA ARG A 40 -3.18 -3.48 -0.89
C ARG A 40 -4.68 -3.56 -0.74
N VAL A 41 -5.28 -2.48 -0.25
CA VAL A 41 -6.73 -2.30 -0.16
C VAL A 41 -7.11 -1.00 -0.85
N GLU A 42 -8.04 -1.12 -1.79
CA GLU A 42 -8.66 0.02 -2.46
C GLU A 42 -9.92 0.44 -1.72
N VAL A 43 -10.11 1.74 -1.56
CA VAL A 43 -11.35 2.35 -1.05
C VAL A 43 -11.97 3.29 -2.08
N PRO A 44 -13.30 3.53 -2.02
CA PRO A 44 -14.00 4.39 -2.98
C PRO A 44 -13.45 5.83 -3.08
N GLY A 45 -12.95 6.39 -1.98
CA GLY A 45 -12.50 7.76 -1.91
C GLY A 45 -11.59 8.05 -0.72
N ILE A 46 -11.15 9.30 -0.61
CA ILE A 46 -10.23 9.74 0.45
C ILE A 46 -10.91 9.83 1.82
N PHE A 47 -12.24 10.01 1.85
CA PHE A 47 -13.01 10.12 3.09
C PHE A 47 -13.15 8.79 3.85
N GLU A 48 -12.82 7.68 3.19
CA GLU A 48 -12.78 6.35 3.80
C GLU A 48 -11.45 6.06 4.52
N ILE A 49 -10.44 6.93 4.40
CA ILE A 49 -9.15 6.81 5.10
C ILE A 49 -9.21 7.66 6.40
N PRO A 50 -9.17 7.05 7.61
CA PRO A 50 -9.35 7.73 8.90
C PRO A 50 -8.25 8.71 9.30
#